data_AF-A0A8H8P620-F1
#
_entry.id   AF-A0A8H8P620-F1
#
_cell.length_a   1.000
_cell.length_b   1.000
_cell.length_c   1.000
_cell.angle_alpha   90.00
_cell.angle_beta   90.00
_cell.angle_gamma   90.00
#
_symmetry.space_group_name_H-M   'P 1'
#
loop_
_entity.id
_entity.type
_entity.pdbx_description
1 polymer ?
#
loop_
_entity_poly.entity_id
_entity_poly.type
_entity_poly.pdbx_seq_one_letter_code
_entity_poly.pdbx_strand_id
1 'polypeptide(L)'
;MVHSTIKNSSLSDLADRLMAQLELTYLGFIAAGSTLGYQLLQKALPGFLRLVAADPNLVAEQPDGGLLVSFPRAFGTSLQEIKRFIIYDMATGFLLGVPPLLEYDYYGKCDPVSHGSEWIHGVPVPLVEIISQINSWRAGFKVPLDDWQILESRVMVWEVQPLPIEDGDSRMNVARLAIQEGWRHVVLIYIYMGICGVSSHDSRVQASIAQIIQLEGIVAGLPISIHMLMHYVVAGMGARYEQQRSIIRQKLVSFKGKGAWLFQGPEFTQILDHLWHGAGAGGAPVMWDDYVQSRCTVIHI
;
A
#
# COMPACT_ATOMS: atom_id res chain seq x y z
N MET A 1 37.64 13.64 -16.15
CA MET A 1 36.67 12.91 -17.01
C MET A 1 36.62 11.41 -16.74
N VAL A 2 37.74 10.68 -16.59
CA VAL A 2 37.68 9.22 -16.34
C VAL A 2 37.06 8.84 -14.99
N HIS A 3 37.25 9.66 -13.95
CA HIS A 3 36.70 9.39 -12.61
C HIS A 3 35.19 9.64 -12.46
N SER A 4 34.60 10.51 -13.28
CA SER A 4 33.15 10.75 -13.29
C SER A 4 32.41 9.64 -14.03
N THR A 5 33.01 9.06 -15.08
CA THR A 5 32.39 7.99 -15.88
C THR A 5 32.34 6.66 -15.11
N ILE A 6 33.36 6.34 -14.31
CA ILE A 6 33.43 5.10 -13.50
C ILE A 6 32.45 5.13 -12.31
N LYS A 7 32.23 6.30 -11.70
CA LYS A 7 31.21 6.45 -10.64
C LYS A 7 29.80 6.28 -11.19
N ASN A 8 29.53 6.82 -12.38
CA ASN A 8 28.22 6.69 -13.01
C ASN A 8 27.90 5.25 -13.45
N SER A 9 28.88 4.49 -13.94
CA SER A 9 28.67 3.06 -14.27
C SER A 9 28.38 2.23 -13.03
N SER A 10 29.08 2.47 -11.92
CA SER A 10 28.85 1.74 -10.66
C SER A 10 27.48 2.02 -10.03
N LEU A 11 26.93 3.23 -10.21
CA LEU A 11 25.60 3.58 -9.70
C LEU A 11 24.49 2.95 -10.57
N SER A 12 24.68 2.97 -11.90
CA SER A 12 23.78 2.29 -12.84
C SER A 12 23.73 0.79 -12.57
N ASP A 13 24.89 0.14 -12.37
CA ASP A 13 24.95 -1.28 -12.04
C ASP A 13 24.22 -1.61 -10.73
N LEU A 14 24.24 -0.69 -9.76
CA LEU A 14 23.53 -0.85 -8.49
C LEU A 14 22.01 -0.70 -8.67
N ALA A 15 21.57 0.27 -9.48
CA ALA A 15 20.16 0.46 -9.82
C ALA A 15 19.59 -0.76 -10.56
N ASP A 16 20.31 -1.28 -11.55
CA ASP A 16 19.93 -2.47 -12.31
C ASP A 16 19.81 -3.71 -11.42
N ARG A 17 20.75 -3.88 -10.48
CA ARG A 17 20.70 -4.97 -9.50
C ARG A 17 19.50 -4.83 -8.57
N LEU A 18 19.20 -3.63 -8.07
CA LEU A 18 18.03 -3.41 -7.22
C LEU A 18 16.74 -3.69 -7.99
N MET A 19 16.63 -3.21 -9.23
CA MET A 19 15.47 -3.48 -10.06
C MET A 19 15.27 -4.99 -10.27
N ALA A 20 16.33 -5.74 -10.58
CA ALA A 20 16.26 -7.19 -10.69
C ALA A 20 15.83 -7.88 -9.39
N GLN A 21 16.30 -7.41 -8.23
CA GLN A 21 15.85 -7.92 -6.92
C GLN A 21 14.37 -7.62 -6.68
N LEU A 22 13.89 -6.45 -7.08
CA LEU A 22 12.48 -6.07 -6.96
C LEU A 22 11.58 -6.86 -7.93
N GLU A 23 12.05 -7.22 -9.12
CA GLU A 23 11.33 -8.15 -10.01
C GLU A 23 11.24 -9.55 -9.41
N LEU A 24 12.34 -10.06 -8.84
CA LEU A 24 12.31 -11.33 -8.12
C LEU A 24 11.37 -11.27 -6.90
N THR A 25 11.34 -10.13 -6.21
CA THR A 25 10.45 -9.89 -5.07
C THR A 25 8.99 -9.96 -5.51
N TYR A 26 8.64 -9.27 -6.60
CA TYR A 26 7.32 -9.34 -7.22
C TYR A 26 6.92 -10.77 -7.60
N LEU A 27 7.80 -11.49 -8.31
CA LEU A 27 7.61 -12.88 -8.67
C LEU A 27 7.43 -13.77 -7.43
N GLY A 28 8.21 -13.52 -6.38
CA GLY A 28 8.09 -14.20 -5.09
C GLY A 28 6.68 -14.07 -4.52
N PHE A 29 6.13 -12.85 -4.47
CA PHE A 29 4.76 -12.65 -3.98
C PHE A 29 3.72 -13.35 -4.85
N ILE A 30 3.75 -13.15 -6.18
CA ILE A 30 2.68 -13.66 -7.06
C ILE A 30 2.76 -15.17 -7.33
N ALA A 31 3.94 -15.79 -7.20
CA ALA A 31 4.13 -17.20 -7.52
C ALA A 31 4.29 -18.09 -6.28
N ALA A 32 4.94 -17.60 -5.22
CA ALA A 32 5.26 -18.39 -4.03
C ALA A 32 4.56 -17.93 -2.75
N GLY A 33 3.97 -16.73 -2.73
CA GLY A 33 3.22 -16.18 -1.60
C GLY A 33 3.97 -15.11 -0.81
N SER A 34 3.30 -14.55 0.20
CA SER A 34 3.78 -13.36 0.90
C SER A 34 5.05 -13.57 1.71
N THR A 35 5.27 -14.77 2.26
CA THR A 35 6.50 -15.10 3.01
C THR A 35 7.76 -14.94 2.15
N LEU A 36 7.80 -15.58 0.96
CA LEU A 36 8.98 -15.49 0.10
C LEU A 36 9.14 -14.08 -0.47
N GLY A 37 8.04 -13.45 -0.90
CA GLY A 37 8.06 -12.08 -1.39
C GLY A 37 8.64 -11.11 -0.38
N TYR A 38 8.21 -11.18 0.89
CA TYR A 38 8.72 -10.32 1.94
C TYR A 38 10.19 -10.58 2.28
N GLN A 39 10.62 -11.85 2.33
CA GLN A 39 12.04 -12.20 2.53
C GLN A 39 12.95 -11.67 1.40
N LEU A 40 12.46 -11.66 0.16
CA LEU A 40 13.18 -11.09 -0.97
C LEU A 40 13.23 -9.56 -0.90
N LEU A 41 12.15 -8.91 -0.47
CA LEU A 41 12.11 -7.47 -0.21
C LEU A 41 13.14 -7.06 0.85
N GLN A 42 13.24 -7.80 1.95
CA GLN A 42 14.26 -7.60 2.98
C GLN A 42 15.68 -7.70 2.41
N LYS A 43 15.93 -8.63 1.47
CA LYS A 43 17.22 -8.76 0.79
C LYS A 43 17.53 -7.63 -0.19
N ALA A 44 16.52 -6.91 -0.67
CA ALA A 44 16.68 -5.74 -1.53
C ALA A 44 17.04 -4.46 -0.75
N LEU A 45 16.72 -4.40 0.55
CA LEU A 45 16.93 -3.23 1.41
C LEU A 45 18.37 -2.66 1.37
N PRO A 46 19.46 -3.46 1.44
CA PRO A 46 20.81 -2.90 1.36
C PRO A 46 21.13 -2.24 0.02
N GLY A 47 20.55 -2.73 -1.08
CA GLY A 47 20.70 -2.12 -2.41
C GLY A 47 20.01 -0.77 -2.48
N PHE A 48 18.78 -0.71 -1.97
CA PHE A 48 18.01 0.53 -1.83
C PHE A 48 18.76 1.58 -1.00
N LEU A 49 19.23 1.21 0.20
CA LEU A 49 19.93 2.14 1.09
C LEU A 49 21.21 2.71 0.46
N ARG A 50 21.94 1.91 -0.34
CA ARG A 50 23.13 2.39 -1.05
C ARG A 50 22.81 3.39 -2.16
N LEU A 51 21.69 3.21 -2.88
CA LEU A 51 21.25 4.18 -3.89
C LEU A 51 20.82 5.48 -3.24
N VAL A 52 20.02 5.41 -2.16
CA VAL A 52 19.58 6.59 -1.42
C VAL A 52 20.78 7.34 -0.83
N ALA A 53 21.74 6.64 -0.23
CA ALA A 53 22.94 7.26 0.34
C ALA A 53 23.86 7.91 -0.71
N ALA A 54 23.74 7.52 -1.99
CA ALA A 54 24.51 8.11 -3.07
C ALA A 54 23.93 9.46 -3.57
N ASP A 55 22.69 9.79 -3.22
CA ASP A 55 22.04 11.06 -3.55
C ASP A 55 21.59 11.79 -2.27
N PRO A 56 22.34 12.82 -1.83
CA PRO A 56 21.97 13.62 -0.65
C PRO A 56 20.58 14.27 -0.74
N ASN A 57 20.03 14.44 -1.94
CA ASN A 57 18.68 14.99 -2.10
C ASN A 57 17.59 14.02 -1.65
N LEU A 58 17.89 12.74 -1.43
CA LEU A 58 16.92 11.73 -1.01
C LEU A 58 16.91 11.51 0.51
N VAL A 59 17.83 12.14 1.25
CA VAL A 59 17.96 12.00 2.71
C VAL A 59 17.62 13.29 3.44
N ALA A 60 16.97 13.19 4.59
CA ALA A 60 16.66 14.28 5.51
C ALA A 60 17.50 14.14 6.77
N GLU A 61 18.15 15.22 7.17
CA GLU A 61 18.82 15.33 8.47
C GLU A 61 17.77 15.63 9.55
N GLN A 62 17.78 14.80 10.59
CA GLN A 62 16.92 14.91 11.75
C GLN A 62 17.54 15.83 12.81
N PRO A 63 16.74 16.40 13.73
CA PRO A 63 17.26 17.30 14.77
C PRO A 63 18.34 16.71 15.68
N ASP A 64 18.41 15.38 15.79
CA ASP A 64 19.42 14.65 16.56
C ASP A 64 20.69 14.29 15.76
N GLY A 65 20.78 14.75 14.50
CA GLY A 65 21.86 14.45 13.57
C GLY A 65 21.72 13.10 12.84
N GLY A 66 20.62 12.38 13.05
CA GLY A 66 20.29 11.17 12.29
C GLY A 66 19.96 11.49 10.82
N LEU A 67 20.19 10.53 9.93
CA LEU A 67 19.78 10.62 8.52
C LEU A 67 18.66 9.63 8.25
N LEU A 68 17.53 10.13 7.79
CA LEU A 68 16.39 9.33 7.34
C LEU A 68 16.17 9.49 5.84
N VAL A 69 15.54 8.49 5.23
CA VAL A 69 15.09 8.59 3.84
C VAL A 69 13.89 9.54 3.79
N SER A 70 13.99 10.61 3.01
CA SER A 70 12.88 11.55 2.85
C SER A 70 11.85 10.94 1.90
N PHE A 71 10.69 10.56 2.44
CA PHE A 71 9.61 9.96 1.67
C PHE A 71 9.20 10.81 0.46
N PRO A 72 8.86 12.11 0.58
CA PRO A 72 8.42 12.89 -0.56
C PRO A 72 9.49 13.04 -1.64
N ARG A 73 10.77 13.14 -1.27
CA ARG A 73 11.89 13.26 -2.22
C ARG A 73 12.23 11.92 -2.88
N ALA A 74 12.30 10.85 -2.10
CA ALA A 74 12.55 9.50 -2.58
C ALA A 74 11.41 8.95 -3.43
N PHE A 75 10.15 9.27 -3.11
CA PHE A 75 9.00 8.87 -3.93
C PHE A 75 8.81 9.74 -5.17
N GLY A 76 9.24 11.01 -5.11
CA GLY A 76 9.21 11.97 -6.23
C GLY A 76 10.35 11.85 -7.24
N THR A 77 11.39 11.05 -6.97
CA THR A 77 12.57 10.87 -7.84
C THR A 77 12.23 10.34 -9.24
N SER A 78 13.19 10.32 -10.18
CA SER A 78 13.01 9.63 -11.47
C SER A 78 13.38 8.14 -11.42
N LEU A 79 14.10 7.72 -10.36
CA LEU A 79 14.58 6.36 -10.13
C LEU A 79 13.42 5.41 -9.78
N GLN A 80 13.06 4.54 -10.71
CA GLN A 80 11.89 3.66 -10.61
C GLN A 80 12.07 2.57 -9.54
N GLU A 81 13.29 2.08 -9.37
CA GLU A 81 13.67 1.10 -8.36
C GLU A 81 13.46 1.63 -6.93
N ILE A 82 13.71 2.93 -6.69
CA ILE A 82 13.45 3.56 -5.40
C ILE A 82 11.94 3.64 -5.14
N LYS A 83 11.16 4.13 -6.11
CA LYS A 83 9.69 4.20 -5.99
C LYS A 83 9.09 2.83 -5.74
N ARG A 84 9.53 1.82 -6.51
CA ARG A 84 9.02 0.46 -6.43
C ARG A 84 9.34 -0.18 -5.08
N PHE A 85 10.55 0.04 -4.54
CA PHE A 85 10.87 -0.39 -3.18
C PHE A 85 9.92 0.25 -2.16
N ILE A 86 9.71 1.56 -2.22
CA ILE A 86 8.82 2.28 -1.29
C ILE A 86 7.37 1.75 -1.38
N ILE A 87 6.86 1.50 -2.59
CA ILE A 87 5.53 0.87 -2.75
C ILE A 87 5.50 -0.50 -2.09
N TYR A 88 6.54 -1.31 -2.24
CA TYR A 88 6.57 -2.67 -1.71
C TYR A 88 6.64 -2.67 -0.19
N ASP A 89 7.48 -1.80 0.37
CA ASP A 89 7.59 -1.59 1.80
C ASP A 89 6.28 -1.07 2.41
N MET A 90 5.65 -0.07 1.76
CA MET A 90 4.34 0.44 2.16
C MET A 90 3.26 -0.64 2.11
N ALA A 91 3.15 -1.35 0.99
CA ALA A 91 2.10 -2.34 0.76
C ALA A 91 2.24 -3.55 1.70
N THR A 92 3.46 -3.99 1.97
CA THR A 92 3.73 -5.07 2.92
C THR A 92 3.45 -4.64 4.36
N GLY A 93 3.93 -3.47 4.78
CA GLY A 93 3.60 -2.92 6.10
C GLY A 93 2.10 -2.75 6.32
N PHE A 94 1.40 -2.30 5.28
CA PHE A 94 -0.05 -2.09 5.30
C PHE A 94 -0.84 -3.40 5.35
N LEU A 95 -0.73 -4.25 4.32
CA LEU A 95 -1.58 -5.43 4.21
C LEU A 95 -1.11 -6.61 5.04
N LEU A 96 0.19 -6.77 5.23
CA LEU A 96 0.70 -7.84 6.09
C LEU A 96 0.72 -7.36 7.54
N GLY A 97 0.68 -6.06 7.83
CA GLY A 97 0.76 -5.58 9.22
C GLY A 97 2.10 -5.90 9.87
N VAL A 98 3.17 -5.97 9.07
CA VAL A 98 4.57 -6.03 9.54
C VAL A 98 5.09 -4.60 9.73
N PRO A 99 6.10 -4.37 10.59
CA PRO A 99 6.80 -3.11 10.59
C PRO A 99 7.38 -2.81 9.20
N PRO A 100 7.27 -1.56 8.69
CA PRO A 100 7.99 -1.16 7.50
C PRO A 100 9.49 -1.32 7.73
N LEU A 101 10.22 -1.63 6.66
CA LEU A 101 11.66 -1.87 6.67
C LEU A 101 12.47 -0.61 6.93
N LEU A 102 11.87 0.56 6.74
CA LEU A 102 12.49 1.87 6.88
C LEU A 102 11.63 2.82 7.70
N GLU A 103 12.29 3.57 8.56
CA GLU A 103 11.76 4.79 9.15
C GLU A 103 11.99 5.94 8.15
N TYR A 104 10.90 6.51 7.64
CA TYR A 104 10.95 7.60 6.67
C TYR A 104 10.74 8.96 7.33
N ASP A 105 11.37 9.98 6.77
CA ASP A 105 11.04 11.37 7.05
C ASP A 105 9.91 11.83 6.12
N TYR A 106 8.84 12.39 6.71
CA TYR A 106 7.67 12.86 5.98
C TYR A 106 7.62 14.39 5.84
N TYR A 107 8.70 15.09 6.15
CA TYR A 107 8.72 16.55 6.01
C TYR A 107 8.67 16.94 4.53
N GLY A 108 7.67 17.73 4.17
CA GLY A 108 7.39 18.15 2.80
C GLY A 108 6.09 17.54 2.26
N LYS A 109 5.89 17.64 0.94
CA LYS A 109 4.74 17.02 0.25
C LYS A 109 5.24 16.32 -0.99
N CYS A 110 4.68 15.14 -1.28
CA CYS A 110 4.90 14.51 -2.58
C CYS A 110 4.33 15.40 -3.70
N ASP A 111 5.02 15.44 -4.85
CA ASP A 111 4.44 16.02 -6.06
C ASP A 111 3.28 15.12 -6.53
N PRO A 112 2.02 15.61 -6.54
CA PRO A 112 0.88 14.82 -7.00
C PRO A 112 0.97 14.47 -8.50
N VAL A 113 1.84 15.13 -9.26
CA VAL A 113 2.02 14.98 -10.71
C VAL A 113 3.10 13.92 -11.03
N SER A 114 3.62 13.17 -10.05
CA SER A 114 4.58 12.08 -10.30
C SER A 114 3.86 10.85 -10.91
N HIS A 115 3.53 10.95 -12.19
CA HIS A 115 2.65 10.09 -12.99
C HIS A 115 3.09 8.62 -13.21
N GLY A 116 3.99 8.04 -12.41
CA GLY A 116 4.44 6.66 -12.59
C GLY A 116 3.66 5.62 -11.78
N SER A 117 3.39 5.93 -10.51
CA SER A 117 2.83 4.97 -9.53
C SER A 117 1.30 4.84 -9.63
N GLU A 118 0.59 5.92 -9.99
CA GLU A 118 -0.87 5.91 -10.16
C GLU A 118 -1.32 4.94 -11.26
N TRP A 119 -0.48 4.68 -12.25
CA TRP A 119 -0.79 3.84 -13.40
C TRP A 119 -0.68 2.34 -13.15
N ILE A 120 0.27 1.92 -12.32
CA ILE A 120 0.55 0.48 -12.06
C ILE A 120 -0.36 -0.05 -10.95
N HIS A 121 -0.81 0.83 -10.07
CA HIS A 121 -1.38 0.45 -8.79
C HIS A 121 -2.76 1.08 -8.55
N GLY A 122 -3.08 2.20 -9.21
CA GLY A 122 -4.36 2.90 -9.07
C GLY A 122 -4.49 3.67 -7.76
N VAL A 123 -3.46 3.68 -6.92
CA VAL A 123 -3.42 4.43 -5.66
C VAL A 123 -2.89 5.86 -5.92
N PRO A 124 -3.61 6.91 -5.52
CA PRO A 124 -3.13 8.29 -5.59
C PRO A 124 -1.90 8.51 -4.70
N VAL A 125 -0.93 9.28 -5.19
CA VAL A 125 0.32 9.58 -4.46
C VAL A 125 0.08 10.12 -3.04
N PRO A 126 -0.83 11.10 -2.80
CA PRO A 126 -1.08 11.59 -1.45
C PRO A 126 -1.58 10.51 -0.49
N LEU A 127 -2.31 9.51 -0.99
CA LEU A 127 -2.84 8.41 -0.19
C LEU A 127 -1.75 7.39 0.16
N VAL A 128 -0.78 7.16 -0.74
CA VAL A 128 0.42 6.32 -0.45
C VAL A 128 1.22 6.91 0.70
N GLU A 129 1.43 8.24 0.69
CA GLU A 129 2.13 8.94 1.77
C GLU A 129 1.43 8.75 3.11
N ILE A 130 0.09 8.91 3.15
CA ILE A 130 -0.71 8.73 4.36
C ILE A 130 -0.63 7.28 4.86
N ILE A 131 -0.76 6.28 3.99
CA ILE A 131 -0.62 4.86 4.38
C ILE A 131 0.77 4.60 4.99
N SER A 132 1.81 5.16 4.38
CA SER A 132 3.17 5.03 4.90
C SER A 132 3.33 5.68 6.28
N GLN A 133 2.77 6.87 6.50
CA GLN A 133 2.76 7.51 7.82
C GLN A 133 2.05 6.65 8.88
N ILE A 134 0.90 6.06 8.53
CA ILE A 134 0.17 5.15 9.43
C ILE A 134 1.02 3.92 9.75
N ASN A 135 1.72 3.33 8.77
CA ASN A 135 2.63 2.20 9.02
C ASN A 135 3.74 2.59 10.02
N SER A 136 4.35 3.77 9.85
CA SER A 136 5.38 4.27 10.76
C SER A 136 4.84 4.52 12.17
N TRP A 137 3.62 5.07 12.27
CA TRP A 137 2.93 5.27 13.56
C TRP A 137 2.73 3.93 14.28
N ARG A 138 2.18 2.93 13.57
CA ARG A 138 1.92 1.59 14.14
C ARG A 138 3.20 0.84 14.51
N ALA A 139 4.33 1.16 13.88
CA ALA A 139 5.64 0.59 14.21
C ALA A 139 6.29 1.24 15.44
N GLY A 140 5.73 2.33 15.97
CA GLY A 140 6.28 3.06 17.12
C GLY A 140 7.56 3.84 16.78
N PHE A 141 7.71 4.23 15.52
CA PHE A 141 8.81 5.08 15.06
C PHE A 141 8.73 6.47 15.69
N LYS A 142 9.89 7.09 15.91
CA LYS A 142 10.02 8.32 16.71
C LYS A 142 10.03 9.58 15.86
N VAL A 143 9.77 9.45 14.56
CA VAL A 143 9.61 10.57 13.65
C VAL A 143 8.40 11.45 14.01
N PRO A 144 8.48 12.77 13.79
CA PRO A 144 7.30 13.63 13.84
C PRO A 144 6.27 13.16 12.79
N LEU A 145 5.07 12.81 13.24
CA LEU A 145 3.96 12.38 12.39
C LEU A 145 2.77 13.34 12.55
N ASP A 146 2.00 13.48 11.49
CA ASP A 146 0.74 14.22 11.54
C ASP A 146 -0.26 13.53 12.49
N ASP A 147 -1.05 14.32 13.22
CA ASP A 147 -2.17 13.79 14.02
C ASP A 147 -3.23 13.17 13.09
N TRP A 148 -4.01 12.22 13.61
CA TRP A 148 -4.95 11.46 12.78
C TRP A 148 -6.04 12.35 12.16
N GLN A 149 -6.42 13.46 12.80
CA GLN A 149 -7.34 14.45 12.26
C GLN A 149 -6.74 15.22 11.09
N ILE A 150 -5.42 15.47 11.10
CA ILE A 150 -4.71 16.11 9.99
C ILE A 150 -4.69 15.14 8.81
N LEU A 151 -4.36 13.87 9.05
CA LEU A 151 -4.39 12.83 8.03
C LEU A 151 -5.81 12.64 7.45
N GLU A 152 -6.84 12.56 8.30
CA GLU A 152 -8.23 12.49 7.90
C GLU A 152 -8.64 13.70 7.05
N SER A 153 -8.31 14.92 7.49
CA SER A 153 -8.59 16.14 6.75
C SER A 153 -7.95 16.12 5.37
N ARG A 154 -6.68 15.69 5.26
CA ARG A 154 -5.97 15.53 3.97
C ARG A 154 -6.67 14.55 3.04
N VAL A 155 -7.21 13.45 3.55
CA VAL A 155 -8.00 12.50 2.76
C VAL A 155 -9.33 13.11 2.32
N MET A 156 -10.00 13.86 3.19
CA MET A 156 -11.31 14.46 2.91
C MET A 156 -11.25 15.59 1.89
N VAL A 157 -10.17 16.37 1.87
CA VAL A 157 -9.95 17.43 0.87
C VAL A 157 -9.26 16.93 -0.40
N TRP A 158 -8.82 15.67 -0.42
CA TRP A 158 -8.25 15.09 -1.63
C TRP A 158 -9.34 14.93 -2.69
N GLU A 159 -9.11 15.55 -3.84
CA GLU A 159 -9.99 15.46 -4.99
C GLU A 159 -9.39 14.54 -6.05
N VAL A 160 -10.28 13.75 -6.65
CA VAL A 160 -9.96 12.89 -7.79
C VAL A 160 -9.51 13.79 -8.94
N GLN A 161 -8.28 13.58 -9.43
CA GLN A 161 -7.76 14.34 -10.56
C GLN A 161 -8.13 13.63 -11.88
N PRO A 162 -8.95 14.26 -12.75
CA PRO A 162 -9.23 13.69 -14.06
C PRO A 162 -7.94 13.65 -14.87
N LEU A 163 -7.44 12.44 -15.15
CA LEU A 163 -6.31 12.29 -16.05
C LEU A 163 -6.76 12.67 -17.47
N PRO A 164 -6.06 13.57 -18.18
CA PRO A 164 -6.36 13.91 -19.55
C PRO A 164 -5.92 12.74 -20.45
N ILE A 165 -6.75 11.71 -20.53
CA ILE A 165 -6.58 10.63 -21.50
C ILE A 165 -7.46 11.01 -22.69
N GLU A 166 -6.84 11.69 -23.66
CA GLU A 166 -7.51 12.20 -24.87
C GLU A 166 -8.05 11.08 -25.80
N ASP A 167 -7.76 9.80 -25.53
CA ASP A 167 -8.07 8.65 -26.40
C ASP A 167 -8.62 7.40 -25.67
N GLY A 168 -9.14 7.54 -24.44
CA GLY A 168 -9.51 6.41 -23.58
C GLY A 168 -11.00 6.00 -23.65
N ASP A 169 -11.29 4.70 -23.62
CA ASP A 169 -12.65 4.17 -23.35
C ASP A 169 -13.22 4.82 -22.09
N SER A 170 -14.29 5.61 -22.26
CA SER A 170 -14.98 6.34 -21.18
C SER A 170 -15.28 5.44 -19.97
N ARG A 171 -15.58 4.15 -20.21
CA ARG A 171 -15.86 3.19 -19.15
C ARG A 171 -14.62 2.84 -18.32
N MET A 172 -13.46 2.76 -18.96
CA MET A 172 -12.18 2.53 -18.27
C MET A 172 -11.79 3.74 -17.42
N ASN A 173 -12.05 4.95 -17.91
CA ASN A 173 -11.80 6.18 -17.15
C ASN A 173 -12.69 6.24 -15.90
N VAL A 174 -13.99 5.97 -16.04
CA VAL A 174 -14.90 5.89 -14.88
C VAL A 174 -14.44 4.82 -13.87
N ALA A 175 -13.96 3.67 -14.34
CA ALA A 175 -13.44 2.62 -13.49
C ALA A 175 -12.14 3.01 -12.75
N ARG A 176 -11.24 3.77 -13.38
CA ARG A 176 -10.05 4.34 -12.73
C ARG A 176 -10.44 5.29 -11.59
N LEU A 177 -11.38 6.19 -11.85
CA LEU A 177 -11.87 7.13 -10.83
C LEU A 177 -12.50 6.36 -9.65
N ALA A 178 -13.27 5.30 -9.93
CA ALA A 178 -13.85 4.44 -8.90
C ALA A 178 -12.78 3.71 -8.05
N ILE A 179 -11.65 3.31 -8.63
CA ILE A 179 -10.54 2.71 -7.87
C ILE A 179 -9.89 3.74 -6.94
N GLN A 180 -9.65 4.95 -7.44
CA GLN A 180 -9.07 6.04 -6.66
C GLN A 180 -10.01 6.49 -5.53
N GLU A 181 -11.31 6.58 -5.82
CA GLU A 181 -12.38 6.78 -4.83
C GLU A 181 -12.33 5.70 -3.74
N GLY A 182 -12.20 4.44 -4.15
CA GLY A 182 -12.07 3.32 -3.24
C GLY A 182 -10.83 3.44 -2.34
N TRP A 183 -9.72 3.98 -2.86
CA TRP A 183 -8.51 4.19 -2.08
C TRP A 183 -8.71 5.19 -0.95
N ARG A 184 -9.49 6.26 -1.16
CA ARG A 184 -9.85 7.15 -0.05
C ARG A 184 -10.54 6.38 1.07
N HIS A 185 -11.51 5.52 0.76
CA HIS A 185 -12.20 4.73 1.78
C HIS A 185 -11.29 3.72 2.47
N VAL A 186 -10.35 3.12 1.74
CA VAL A 186 -9.31 2.26 2.32
C VAL A 186 -8.48 3.03 3.34
N VAL A 187 -8.02 4.24 3.00
CA VAL A 187 -7.21 5.06 3.91
C VAL A 187 -8.01 5.52 5.11
N LEU A 188 -9.26 5.94 4.94
CA LEU A 188 -10.14 6.31 6.06
C LEU A 188 -10.31 5.15 7.04
N ILE A 189 -10.56 3.93 6.55
CA ILE A 189 -10.64 2.74 7.40
C ILE A 189 -9.32 2.51 8.14
N TYR A 190 -8.18 2.69 7.47
CA TYR A 190 -6.88 2.50 8.11
C TYR A 190 -6.58 3.57 9.18
N ILE A 191 -6.97 4.83 8.96
CA ILE A 191 -6.88 5.89 9.98
C ILE A 191 -7.71 5.51 11.20
N TYR A 192 -8.99 5.17 11.00
CA TYR A 192 -9.91 4.89 12.10
C TYR A 192 -9.51 3.64 12.89
N MET A 193 -9.29 2.52 12.22
CA MET A 193 -9.00 1.26 12.90
C MET A 193 -7.53 1.14 13.32
N GLY A 194 -6.61 1.70 12.53
CA GLY A 194 -5.17 1.57 12.73
C GLY A 194 -4.55 2.62 13.65
N ILE A 195 -5.10 3.85 13.70
CA ILE A 195 -4.62 4.92 14.60
C ILE A 195 -5.64 5.27 15.68
N CYS A 196 -6.89 5.59 15.30
CA CYS A 196 -7.89 5.98 16.29
C CYS A 196 -8.30 4.83 17.22
N GLY A 197 -7.96 3.60 16.87
CA GLY A 197 -8.25 2.41 17.66
C GLY A 197 -9.74 2.10 17.76
N VAL A 198 -10.55 2.51 16.78
CA VAL A 198 -11.97 2.14 16.75
C VAL A 198 -12.16 0.77 16.10
N SER A 199 -13.22 0.06 16.49
CA SER A 199 -13.55 -1.24 15.91
C SER A 199 -14.20 -1.12 14.53
N SER A 200 -14.34 -2.26 13.86
CA SER A 200 -15.11 -2.39 12.63
C SER A 200 -16.55 -1.90 12.74
N HIS A 201 -17.14 -1.79 13.94
CA HIS A 201 -18.51 -1.32 14.14
C HIS A 201 -18.68 0.20 14.13
N ASP A 202 -17.58 0.97 14.14
CA ASP A 202 -17.66 2.42 13.99
C ASP A 202 -18.43 2.77 12.69
N SER A 203 -19.35 3.73 12.80
CA SER A 203 -20.24 4.09 11.69
C SER A 203 -19.47 4.61 10.48
N ARG A 204 -18.33 5.29 10.69
CA ARG A 204 -17.47 5.80 9.61
C ARG A 204 -16.74 4.68 8.88
N VAL A 205 -16.34 3.64 9.61
CA VAL A 205 -15.76 2.41 9.04
C VAL A 205 -16.81 1.70 8.19
N GLN A 206 -18.00 1.46 8.74
CA GLN A 206 -19.09 0.79 8.01
C GLN A 206 -19.55 1.59 6.78
N ALA A 207 -19.61 2.92 6.86
CA ALA A 207 -19.90 3.78 5.73
C ALA A 207 -18.85 3.62 4.61
N SER A 208 -17.56 3.61 4.97
CA SER A 208 -16.47 3.43 4.01
C SER A 208 -16.49 2.05 3.36
N ILE A 209 -16.81 1.00 4.11
CA ILE A 209 -16.98 -0.36 3.57
C ILE A 209 -18.14 -0.42 2.58
N ALA A 210 -19.27 0.20 2.92
CA ALA A 210 -20.42 0.27 2.02
C ALA A 210 -20.07 0.96 0.69
N GLN A 211 -19.29 2.05 0.75
CA GLN A 211 -18.81 2.74 -0.45
C GLN A 211 -17.89 1.84 -1.30
N ILE A 212 -16.92 1.14 -0.70
CA ILE A 212 -16.06 0.19 -1.43
C ILE A 212 -16.89 -0.89 -2.15
N ILE A 213 -17.92 -1.43 -1.49
CA ILE A 213 -18.80 -2.43 -2.08
C ILE A 213 -19.64 -1.82 -3.22
N GLN A 214 -20.11 -0.58 -3.09
CA GLN A 214 -20.85 0.09 -4.17
C GLN A 214 -19.98 0.32 -5.41
N LEU A 215 -18.70 0.70 -5.22
CA LEU A 215 -17.75 0.93 -6.31
C LEU A 215 -17.40 -0.34 -7.08
N GLU A 216 -17.56 -1.52 -6.47
CA GLU A 216 -17.41 -2.81 -7.15
C GLU A 216 -18.31 -2.91 -8.39
N GLY A 217 -19.55 -2.45 -8.32
CA GLY A 217 -20.49 -2.51 -9.44
C GLY A 217 -20.03 -1.73 -10.67
N ILE A 218 -19.18 -0.71 -10.49
CA ILE A 218 -18.63 0.12 -11.56
C ILE A 218 -17.49 -0.60 -12.28
N VAL A 219 -16.62 -1.26 -11.52
CA VAL A 219 -15.42 -1.92 -12.04
C VAL A 219 -15.68 -3.37 -12.46
N ALA A 220 -16.82 -3.94 -12.09
CA ALA A 220 -17.19 -5.33 -12.36
C ALA A 220 -17.09 -5.67 -13.85
N GLY A 221 -16.41 -6.79 -14.15
CA GLY A 221 -16.21 -7.27 -15.52
C GLY A 221 -15.13 -6.54 -16.31
N LEU A 222 -14.46 -5.54 -15.73
CA LEU A 222 -13.33 -4.86 -16.37
C LEU A 222 -12.00 -5.44 -15.92
N PRO A 223 -10.97 -5.50 -16.79
CA PRO A 223 -9.62 -5.94 -16.41
C PRO A 223 -9.04 -5.15 -15.23
N ILE A 224 -9.37 -3.85 -15.14
CA ILE A 224 -8.87 -2.97 -14.08
C ILE A 224 -9.42 -3.31 -12.68
N SER A 225 -10.46 -4.14 -12.57
CA SER A 225 -11.00 -4.58 -11.28
C SER A 225 -9.96 -5.26 -10.37
N ILE A 226 -8.87 -5.77 -10.94
CA ILE A 226 -7.78 -6.38 -10.17
C ILE A 226 -7.08 -5.39 -9.22
N HIS A 227 -7.14 -4.08 -9.51
CA HIS A 227 -6.60 -3.06 -8.60
C HIS A 227 -7.44 -2.87 -7.34
N MET A 228 -8.62 -3.52 -7.24
CA MET A 228 -9.45 -3.55 -6.03
C MET A 228 -9.01 -4.56 -4.97
N LEU A 229 -7.90 -5.30 -5.20
CA LEU A 229 -7.44 -6.33 -4.27
C LEU A 229 -7.31 -5.81 -2.83
N MET A 230 -6.59 -4.70 -2.64
CA MET A 230 -6.39 -4.14 -1.29
C MET A 230 -7.70 -3.64 -0.69
N HIS A 231 -8.60 -3.09 -1.51
CA HIS A 231 -9.92 -2.64 -1.09
C HIS A 231 -10.75 -3.78 -0.54
N TYR A 232 -10.74 -4.94 -1.19
CA TYR A 232 -11.48 -6.12 -0.71
C TYR A 232 -10.86 -6.70 0.56
N VAL A 233 -9.54 -6.65 0.73
CA VAL A 233 -8.91 -7.08 1.98
C VAL A 233 -9.38 -6.18 3.14
N VAL A 234 -9.30 -4.86 2.96
CA VAL A 234 -9.64 -3.87 4.01
C VAL A 234 -11.14 -3.86 4.29
N ALA A 235 -11.98 -3.94 3.26
CA ALA A 235 -13.41 -4.08 3.42
C ALA A 235 -13.79 -5.42 4.09
N GLY A 236 -13.08 -6.49 3.74
CA GLY A 236 -13.23 -7.82 4.33
C GLY A 236 -12.90 -7.86 5.81
N MET A 237 -11.84 -7.18 6.22
CA MET A 237 -11.48 -7.04 7.63
C MET A 237 -12.64 -6.47 8.44
N GLY A 238 -13.29 -5.39 7.97
CA GLY A 238 -14.40 -4.78 8.69
C GLY A 238 -15.80 -5.34 8.38
N ALA A 239 -15.91 -6.37 7.53
CA ALA A 239 -17.20 -6.91 7.10
C ALA A 239 -17.91 -7.66 8.24
N ARG A 240 -19.08 -7.15 8.63
CA ARG A 240 -19.90 -7.74 9.70
C ARG A 240 -21.03 -8.63 9.18
N TYR A 241 -21.48 -8.43 7.95
CA TYR A 241 -22.57 -9.19 7.36
C TYR A 241 -22.05 -10.31 6.48
N GLU A 242 -22.63 -11.51 6.62
CA GLU A 242 -22.24 -12.68 5.81
C GLU A 242 -22.38 -12.46 4.31
N GLN A 243 -23.35 -11.64 3.88
CA GLN A 243 -23.48 -11.25 2.47
C GLN A 243 -22.23 -10.48 1.98
N GLN A 244 -21.72 -9.53 2.77
CA GLN A 244 -20.52 -8.77 2.42
C GLN A 244 -19.29 -9.68 2.38
N ARG A 245 -19.15 -10.55 3.40
CA ARG A 245 -18.06 -11.54 3.49
C ARG A 245 -18.04 -12.45 2.27
N SER A 246 -19.20 -12.97 1.87
CA SER A 246 -19.34 -13.82 0.68
C SER A 246 -18.92 -13.11 -0.61
N ILE A 247 -19.34 -11.86 -0.81
CA ILE A 247 -18.97 -11.06 -2.00
C ILE A 247 -17.44 -10.86 -2.03
N ILE A 248 -16.87 -10.37 -0.93
CA ILE A 248 -15.44 -10.10 -0.79
C ILE A 248 -14.61 -11.37 -1.03
N ARG A 249 -15.02 -12.48 -0.40
CA ARG A 249 -14.37 -13.78 -0.55
C ARG A 249 -14.36 -14.23 -2.01
N GLN A 250 -15.49 -14.15 -2.70
CA GLN A 250 -15.60 -14.52 -4.12
C GLN A 250 -14.66 -13.67 -4.99
N LYS A 251 -14.55 -12.36 -4.71
CA LYS A 251 -13.67 -11.47 -5.46
C LYS A 251 -12.19 -11.78 -5.24
N LEU A 252 -11.77 -11.97 -4.00
CA LEU A 252 -10.38 -12.31 -3.67
C LEU A 252 -9.96 -13.64 -4.31
N VAL A 253 -10.83 -14.66 -4.28
CA VAL A 253 -10.57 -15.93 -4.97
C VAL A 253 -10.47 -15.74 -6.49
N SER A 254 -11.27 -14.85 -7.08
CA SER A 254 -11.25 -14.56 -8.51
C SER A 254 -9.94 -13.93 -9.01
N PHE A 255 -9.08 -13.45 -8.09
CA PHE A 255 -7.76 -12.90 -8.41
C PHE A 255 -6.64 -13.95 -8.44
N LYS A 256 -6.95 -15.22 -8.18
CA LYS A 256 -5.97 -16.30 -8.27
C LYS A 256 -5.29 -16.32 -9.65
N GLY A 257 -3.96 -16.30 -9.64
CA GLY A 257 -3.15 -16.33 -10.87
C GLY A 257 -3.26 -15.08 -11.73
N LYS A 258 -3.93 -14.01 -11.25
CA LYS A 258 -3.96 -12.73 -11.93
C LYS A 258 -2.93 -11.82 -11.26
N GLY A 259 -1.92 -11.40 -12.03
CA GLY A 259 -0.83 -10.57 -11.54
C GLY A 259 -1.14 -9.09 -11.65
N ALA A 260 -1.96 -8.54 -10.75
CA ALA A 260 -1.86 -7.11 -10.46
C ALA A 260 -1.73 -6.89 -8.96
N TRP A 261 -0.92 -5.88 -8.63
CA TRP A 261 -0.30 -5.71 -7.32
C TRP A 261 0.64 -6.85 -6.94
N LEU A 262 1.18 -6.77 -5.72
CA LEU A 262 2.11 -7.75 -5.17
C LEU A 262 1.43 -9.07 -4.85
N PHE A 263 0.21 -9.02 -4.33
CA PHE A 263 -0.32 -10.09 -3.50
C PHE A 263 -1.27 -11.06 -4.22
N GLN A 264 -1.40 -12.27 -3.66
CA GLN A 264 -2.36 -13.26 -4.12
C GLN A 264 -3.68 -13.17 -3.35
N GLY A 265 -4.78 -12.86 -4.03
CA GLY A 265 -6.11 -12.78 -3.40
C GLY A 265 -6.50 -14.02 -2.55
N PRO A 266 -6.23 -15.27 -2.98
CA PRO A 266 -6.53 -16.45 -2.16
C PRO A 266 -5.82 -16.52 -0.81
N GLU A 267 -4.64 -15.93 -0.67
CA GLU A 267 -3.90 -15.89 0.59
C GLU A 267 -4.66 -15.03 1.62
N PHE A 268 -5.15 -13.87 1.18
CA PHE A 268 -5.98 -12.99 2.02
C PHE A 268 -7.36 -13.57 2.32
N THR A 269 -7.89 -14.43 1.44
CA THR A 269 -9.12 -15.18 1.74
C THR A 269 -8.92 -16.06 2.97
N GLN A 270 -7.77 -16.71 3.11
CA GLN A 270 -7.49 -17.57 4.27
C GLN A 270 -7.34 -16.75 5.56
N ILE A 271 -6.67 -15.59 5.49
CA ILE A 271 -6.57 -14.65 6.62
C ILE A 271 -7.97 -14.21 7.08
N LEU A 272 -8.80 -13.78 6.12
CA LEU A 272 -10.16 -13.31 6.41
C LEU A 272 -11.07 -14.43 6.91
N ASP A 273 -10.98 -15.63 6.34
CA ASP A 273 -11.72 -16.80 6.82
C ASP A 273 -11.33 -17.09 8.29
N HIS A 274 -10.04 -17.05 8.65
CA HIS A 274 -9.61 -17.19 10.05
C HIS A 274 -10.19 -16.06 10.94
N LEU A 275 -10.11 -14.81 10.49
CA LEU A 275 -10.66 -13.66 11.24
C LEU A 275 -12.17 -13.78 11.46
N TRP A 276 -12.93 -14.13 10.43
CA TRP A 276 -14.39 -14.19 10.46
C TRP A 276 -14.94 -15.34 11.29
N HIS A 277 -14.21 -16.45 11.40
CA HIS A 277 -14.56 -17.57 12.28
C HIS A 277 -13.97 -17.44 13.69
N GLY A 278 -13.00 -16.55 13.88
CA GLY A 278 -12.38 -16.21 15.16
C GLY A 278 -12.97 -14.94 15.77
N ALA A 279 -12.17 -13.87 15.83
CA ALA A 279 -12.55 -12.61 16.47
C ALA A 279 -13.82 -11.97 15.90
N GLY A 280 -14.09 -12.17 14.60
CA GLY A 280 -15.27 -11.66 13.91
C GLY A 280 -16.48 -12.61 13.89
N ALA A 281 -16.46 -13.71 14.65
CA ALA A 281 -17.54 -14.69 14.64
C ALA A 281 -18.91 -14.05 14.93
N GLY A 282 -19.94 -14.47 14.18
CA GLY A 282 -21.29 -13.91 14.33
C GLY A 282 -21.41 -12.42 13.97
N GLY A 283 -20.42 -11.85 13.28
CA GLY A 283 -20.38 -10.42 12.96
C GLY A 283 -19.91 -9.55 14.11
N ALA A 284 -19.16 -10.10 15.08
CA ALA A 284 -18.57 -9.36 16.19
C ALA A 284 -17.62 -8.23 15.73
N PRO A 285 -17.47 -7.15 16.54
CA PRO A 285 -16.52 -6.09 16.24
C PRO A 285 -15.09 -6.63 16.24
N VAL A 286 -14.32 -6.22 15.23
CA VAL A 286 -12.89 -6.55 15.12
C VAL A 286 -12.06 -5.28 15.10
N MET A 287 -10.88 -5.37 15.67
CA MET A 287 -9.84 -4.35 15.68
C MET A 287 -8.84 -4.61 14.56
N TRP A 288 -8.02 -3.62 14.23
CA TRP A 288 -6.91 -3.82 13.28
C TRP A 288 -5.95 -4.93 13.76
N ASP A 289 -5.69 -5.01 15.07
CA ASP A 289 -4.77 -6.01 15.62
C ASP A 289 -5.33 -7.44 15.58
N ASP A 290 -6.67 -7.63 15.57
CA ASP A 290 -7.28 -8.95 15.35
C ASP A 290 -6.97 -9.47 13.94
N TYR A 291 -6.96 -8.57 12.95
CA TYR A 291 -6.54 -8.88 11.59
C TYR A 291 -5.05 -9.24 11.55
N VAL A 292 -4.18 -8.47 12.20
CA VAL A 292 -2.75 -8.77 12.26
C VAL A 292 -2.50 -10.13 12.91
N GLN A 293 -3.20 -10.45 14.00
CA GLN A 293 -3.10 -11.75 14.67
C GLN A 293 -3.55 -12.90 13.77
N SER A 294 -4.65 -12.71 13.03
CA SER A 294 -5.12 -13.69 12.04
C SER A 294 -4.10 -13.88 10.91
N ARG A 295 -3.50 -12.79 10.42
CA ARG A 295 -2.42 -12.84 9.42
C ARG A 295 -1.23 -13.63 9.94
N CYS A 296 -0.74 -13.35 11.14
CA CYS A 296 0.40 -14.05 11.75
C CYS A 296 0.14 -15.56 11.95
N THR A 297 -1.13 -15.93 12.14
CA THR A 297 -1.55 -17.33 12.31
C THR A 297 -1.57 -18.08 10.97
N VAL A 298 -1.99 -17.41 9.90
CA VAL A 298 -2.14 -18.00 8.56
C VAL A 298 -0.83 -17.94 7.74
N ILE A 299 -0.08 -16.84 7.87
CA ILE A 299 1.15 -16.58 7.12
C ILE A 299 2.27 -16.28 8.11
N HIS A 300 3.29 -17.12 8.10
CA HIS A 300 4.51 -16.90 8.87
C HIS A 300 5.49 -16.07 8.03
N ILE A 301 5.82 -14.88 8.52
CA ILE A 301 6.66 -13.89 7.86
C ILE A 301 7.82 -13.53 8.77
#